data_AF-A0A952JFU4-F1
#
_entry.id   AF-A0A952JFU4-F1
#
_cell.length_a   1.000
_cell.length_b   1.000
_cell.length_c   1.000
_cell.angle_alpha   90.00
_cell.angle_beta   90.00
_cell.angle_gamma   90.00
#
_symmetry.space_group_name_H-M   'P 1'
#
loop_
_entity.id
_entity.type
_entity.pdbx_description
1 polymer ?
#
loop_
_entity_poly.entity_id
_entity_poly.type
_entity_poly.pdbx_seq_one_letter_code
_entity_poly.pdbx_strand_id
1 'polypeptide(L)'
;MKKLTFSLVLTVLSVVAFAQADGWVAFAKTKFDAKYNEKAGEYFLFPTFPADLKAQVGKEIELEGYYLPVDVEGDAYIILSKFPYAQCFFCGGAGPESIAEVTFKTKPRKFEADEFIRIKGKLKLNDSDLEHGNFIVTEAVLVK
;
A
#
# COMPACT_ATOMS: atom_id res chain seq x y z
N MET A 1 -60.43 14.36 -26.92
CA MET A 1 -59.90 13.09 -26.40
C MET A 1 -58.51 12.85 -26.96
N LYS A 2 -57.44 13.07 -26.18
CA LYS A 2 -56.08 12.54 -26.42
C LYS A 2 -55.30 12.81 -25.13
N LYS A 3 -55.25 11.82 -24.24
CA LYS A 3 -54.48 11.88 -22.99
C LYS A 3 -53.02 11.63 -23.36
N LEU A 4 -52.18 12.65 -23.23
CA LEU A 4 -50.74 12.53 -23.40
C LEU A 4 -50.15 12.11 -22.05
N THR A 5 -49.93 10.81 -21.86
CA THR A 5 -49.24 10.28 -20.68
C THR A 5 -47.75 10.52 -20.81
N PHE A 6 -47.23 11.48 -20.04
CA PHE A 6 -45.80 11.75 -19.89
C PHE A 6 -45.24 10.76 -18.86
N SER A 7 -44.64 9.64 -19.33
CA SER A 7 -43.90 8.73 -18.46
C SER A 7 -42.54 9.32 -18.13
N LEU A 8 -42.40 9.83 -16.89
CA LEU A 8 -41.14 10.26 -16.31
C LEU A 8 -40.32 9.02 -15.94
N VAL A 9 -39.40 8.60 -16.82
CA VAL A 9 -38.40 7.58 -16.51
C VAL A 9 -37.29 8.23 -15.69
N LEU A 10 -37.34 8.04 -14.37
CA LEU A 10 -36.30 8.47 -13.43
C LEU A 10 -35.19 7.40 -13.38
N THR A 11 -34.19 7.52 -14.26
CA THR A 11 -32.99 6.68 -14.22
C THR A 11 -32.14 7.08 -13.02
N VAL A 12 -32.21 6.26 -11.96
CA VAL A 12 -31.32 6.37 -10.79
C VAL A 12 -29.93 5.89 -11.21
N LEU A 13 -29.03 6.82 -11.54
CA LEU A 13 -27.59 6.53 -11.57
C LEU A 13 -27.10 6.41 -10.13
N SER A 14 -26.99 5.18 -9.64
CA SER A 14 -26.36 4.88 -8.36
C SER A 14 -24.86 5.20 -8.45
N VAL A 15 -24.46 6.40 -8.02
CA VAL A 15 -23.06 6.72 -7.79
C VAL A 15 -22.64 5.97 -6.53
N VAL A 16 -22.01 4.80 -6.70
CA VAL A 16 -21.42 4.06 -5.59
C VAL A 16 -20.13 4.78 -5.20
N ALA A 17 -20.23 5.70 -4.24
CA ALA A 17 -19.08 6.29 -3.59
C ALA A 17 -18.45 5.24 -2.65
N PHE A 18 -17.43 4.53 -3.13
CA PHE A 18 -16.56 3.77 -2.25
C PHE A 18 -15.68 4.76 -1.49
N ALA A 19 -15.92 4.91 -0.18
CA ALA A 19 -14.93 5.49 0.70
C ALA A 19 -13.68 4.59 0.63
N GLN A 20 -12.58 5.11 0.08
CA GLN A 20 -11.31 4.37 0.05
C GLN A 20 -10.89 4.17 1.51
N ALA A 21 -10.81 2.91 1.95
CA ALA A 21 -10.29 2.59 3.26
C ALA A 21 -8.81 2.97 3.31
N ASP A 22 -8.37 3.61 4.40
CA ASP A 22 -6.95 3.90 4.66
C ASP A 22 -6.13 2.60 4.55
N GLY A 23 -5.21 2.57 3.58
CA GLY A 23 -4.40 1.38 3.31
C GLY A 23 -3.56 0.96 4.52
N TRP A 24 -3.12 1.89 5.35
CA TRP A 24 -2.38 1.56 6.57
C TRP A 24 -3.25 0.85 7.61
N VAL A 25 -4.53 1.20 7.70
CA VAL A 25 -5.50 0.50 8.57
C VAL A 25 -5.74 -0.93 8.07
N ALA A 26 -5.75 -1.13 6.75
CA ALA A 26 -5.84 -2.46 6.18
C ALA A 26 -4.58 -3.30 6.48
N PHE A 27 -3.39 -2.72 6.35
CA PHE A 27 -2.12 -3.40 6.61
C PHE A 27 -1.94 -3.78 8.07
N ALA A 28 -2.36 -2.92 8.99
CA ALA A 28 -2.26 -3.12 10.44
C ALA A 28 -3.01 -4.35 10.98
N LYS A 29 -3.89 -4.95 10.19
CA LYS A 29 -4.57 -6.21 10.54
C LYS A 29 -3.71 -7.45 10.29
N THR A 30 -2.58 -7.31 9.61
CA THR A 30 -1.64 -8.39 9.33
C THR A 30 -0.96 -8.82 10.62
N LYS A 31 -0.90 -10.13 10.85
CA LYS A 31 -0.17 -10.71 11.98
C LYS A 31 1.21 -11.10 11.51
N PHE A 32 2.22 -10.96 12.37
CA PHE A 32 3.58 -11.35 12.07
C PHE A 32 4.07 -12.37 13.10
N ASP A 33 4.63 -13.46 12.60
CA ASP A 33 5.23 -14.51 13.42
C ASP A 33 6.74 -14.54 13.16
N ALA A 34 7.54 -14.49 14.23
CA ALA A 34 8.98 -14.64 14.13
C ALA A 34 9.33 -16.11 13.81
N LYS A 35 10.05 -16.35 12.72
CA LYS A 35 10.55 -17.68 12.35
C LYS A 35 12.05 -17.62 12.13
N TYR A 36 12.75 -18.60 12.69
CA TYR A 36 14.19 -18.72 12.53
C TYR A 36 14.53 -19.19 11.11
N ASN A 37 15.43 -18.48 10.44
CA ASN A 37 15.99 -18.88 9.15
C ASN A 37 17.40 -19.42 9.37
N GLU A 38 17.57 -20.74 9.20
CA GLU A 38 18.85 -21.42 9.44
C GLU A 38 19.98 -20.95 8.53
N LYS A 39 19.67 -20.52 7.30
CA LYS A 39 20.69 -20.08 6.33
C LYS A 39 21.23 -18.70 6.67
N ALA A 40 20.37 -17.82 7.17
CA ALA A 40 20.73 -16.46 7.58
C ALA A 40 21.21 -16.41 9.04
N GLY A 41 20.85 -17.40 9.87
CA GLY A 41 21.22 -17.44 11.29
C GLY A 41 20.43 -16.46 12.16
N GLU A 42 19.26 -16.01 11.70
CA GLU A 42 18.47 -14.97 12.38
C GLU A 42 16.95 -15.22 12.27
N TYR A 43 16.17 -14.46 13.04
CA TYR A 43 14.71 -14.51 13.01
C TYR A 43 14.15 -13.47 12.04
N PHE A 44 13.25 -13.90 11.16
CA PHE A 44 12.47 -13.02 10.30
C PHE A 44 11.00 -13.01 10.69
N LEU A 45 10.35 -11.88 10.46
CA LEU A 45 8.91 -11.74 10.64
C LEU A 45 8.18 -12.18 9.38
N PHE A 46 7.36 -13.23 9.49
CA PHE A 46 6.54 -13.72 8.38
C PHE A 46 5.09 -13.27 8.54
N PRO A 47 4.47 -12.66 7.53
CA PRO A 47 3.10 -12.17 7.62
C PRO A 47 2.08 -13.28 7.46
N THR A 48 0.97 -13.16 8.19
CA THR A 48 -0.29 -13.82 7.91
C THR A 48 -1.32 -12.76 7.54
N PHE A 49 -1.57 -12.61 6.24
CA PHE A 49 -2.49 -11.60 5.73
C PHE A 49 -3.96 -12.01 5.95
N PRO A 50 -4.83 -11.08 6.43
CA PRO A 50 -6.25 -11.35 6.60
C PRO A 50 -6.98 -11.43 5.26
N ALA A 51 -8.14 -12.09 5.26
CA ALA A 51 -8.89 -12.38 4.03
C ALA A 51 -9.37 -11.11 3.30
N ASP A 52 -9.74 -10.07 4.04
CA ASP A 52 -10.15 -8.78 3.48
C ASP A 52 -8.99 -8.09 2.75
N LEU A 53 -7.77 -8.14 3.28
CA LEU A 53 -6.58 -7.62 2.62
C LEU A 53 -6.19 -8.44 1.39
N LYS A 54 -6.26 -9.78 1.46
CA LYS A 54 -6.05 -10.65 0.30
C LYS A 54 -7.05 -10.34 -0.83
N ALA A 55 -8.29 -10.00 -0.50
CA ALA A 55 -9.31 -9.61 -1.47
C ALA A 55 -9.05 -8.24 -2.13
N GLN A 56 -8.04 -7.49 -1.68
CA GLN A 56 -7.58 -6.24 -2.29
C GLN A 56 -6.38 -6.41 -3.23
N VAL A 57 -5.78 -7.61 -3.31
CA VAL A 57 -4.66 -7.87 -4.24
C VAL A 57 -5.07 -7.54 -5.68
N GLY A 58 -4.21 -6.82 -6.38
CA GLY A 58 -4.42 -6.33 -7.74
C GLY A 58 -5.37 -5.13 -7.85
N LYS A 59 -6.08 -4.77 -6.77
CA LYS A 59 -6.93 -3.57 -6.72
C LYS A 59 -6.09 -2.35 -6.39
N GLU A 60 -6.63 -1.21 -6.77
CA GLU A 60 -6.01 0.07 -6.50
C GLU A 60 -6.18 0.47 -5.03
N ILE A 61 -5.07 0.84 -4.40
CA ILE A 61 -5.00 1.35 -3.04
C ILE A 61 -4.28 2.70 -3.04
N GLU A 62 -4.54 3.48 -2.01
CA GLU A 62 -3.92 4.79 -1.80
C GLU A 62 -3.20 4.79 -0.46
N LEU A 63 -1.98 5.33 -0.46
CA LEU A 63 -1.16 5.48 0.74
C LEU A 63 -0.59 6.89 0.81
N GLU A 64 -0.54 7.41 2.03
CA GLU A 64 0.11 8.66 2.39
C GLU A 64 1.22 8.38 3.39
N GLY A 65 2.41 8.90 3.16
CA GLY A 65 3.51 8.65 4.07
C GLY A 65 4.79 9.37 3.70
N TYR A 66 5.84 9.05 4.45
CA TYR A 66 7.16 9.62 4.34
C TYR A 66 8.03 8.76 3.45
N TYR A 67 8.70 9.37 2.48
CA TYR A 67 9.75 8.72 1.71
C TYR A 67 10.95 8.42 2.61
N LEU A 68 11.35 7.15 2.66
CA LEU A 68 12.57 6.72 3.34
C LEU A 68 13.70 6.51 2.32
N PRO A 69 14.84 7.20 2.47
CA PRO A 69 16.01 7.05 1.60
C PRO A 69 16.78 5.78 1.97
N VAL A 70 16.23 4.62 1.61
CA VAL A 70 16.95 3.34 1.69
C VAL A 70 17.78 3.14 0.43
N ASP A 71 18.96 2.55 0.58
CA ASP A 71 19.86 2.27 -0.54
C ASP A 71 19.35 1.05 -1.31
N VAL A 72 18.48 1.30 -2.28
CA VAL A 72 17.93 0.28 -3.18
C VAL A 72 18.74 0.30 -4.46
N GLU A 73 19.35 -0.83 -4.79
CA GLU A 73 20.16 -0.95 -5.98
C GLU A 73 19.34 -0.59 -7.24
N GLY A 74 19.86 0.36 -8.03
CA GLY A 74 19.30 0.71 -9.34
C GLY A 74 17.99 1.50 -9.35
N ASP A 75 17.60 2.18 -8.26
CA ASP A 75 16.32 2.91 -8.14
C ASP A 75 15.08 2.01 -8.38
N ALA A 76 15.17 0.70 -8.11
CA ALA A 76 14.13 -0.27 -8.48
C ALA A 76 12.76 -0.02 -7.80
N TYR A 77 12.79 0.48 -6.57
CA TYR A 77 11.63 0.84 -5.77
C TYR A 77 12.02 1.88 -4.70
N ILE A 78 11.01 2.47 -4.07
CA ILE A 78 11.19 3.26 -2.85
C ILE A 78 10.53 2.58 -1.66
N ILE A 79 10.88 2.99 -0.45
CA ILE A 79 10.09 2.65 0.75
C ILE A 79 9.27 3.87 1.16
N LEU A 80 7.96 3.67 1.23
CA LEU A 80 7.02 4.61 1.84
C LEU A 80 6.72 4.14 3.26
N SER A 81 6.82 5.05 4.23
CA SER A 81 6.57 4.77 5.64
C SER A 81 5.39 5.58 6.17
N LYS A 82 4.54 4.95 6.98
CA LYS A 82 3.48 5.64 7.73
C LYS A 82 4.05 6.70 8.68
N PHE A 83 5.27 6.49 9.18
CA PHE A 83 5.93 7.34 10.16
C PHE A 83 7.21 7.96 9.60
N PRO A 84 7.64 9.13 10.11
CA PRO A 84 8.96 9.70 9.77
C PRO A 84 10.09 8.73 10.12
N TYR A 85 11.26 8.94 9.51
CA TYR A 85 12.45 8.12 9.67
C TYR A 85 12.78 7.81 11.13
N ALA A 86 12.72 8.82 12.01
CA ALA A 86 13.04 8.68 13.44
C ALA A 86 12.15 7.68 14.22
N GLN A 87 11.01 7.28 13.65
CA GLN A 87 10.04 6.36 14.27
C GLN A 87 9.70 5.18 13.34
N CYS A 88 10.47 4.98 12.26
CA CYS A 88 10.13 4.00 11.25
C CYS A 88 10.46 2.56 11.70
N PHE A 89 9.97 1.59 10.92
CA PHE A 89 10.22 0.17 11.11
C PHE A 89 11.72 -0.15 11.22
N PHE A 90 12.55 0.40 10.34
CA PHE A 90 14.00 0.13 10.33
C PHE A 90 14.73 0.70 11.55
N CYS A 91 14.14 1.66 12.26
CA CYS A 91 14.67 2.18 13.52
C CYS A 91 14.09 1.47 14.75
N GLY A 92 13.24 0.45 14.56
CA GLY A 92 12.57 -0.30 15.64
C GLY A 92 11.40 0.44 16.29
N GLY A 93 10.93 1.56 15.71
CA GLY A 93 9.84 2.37 16.25
C GLY A 93 8.43 1.91 15.84
N ALA A 94 8.34 1.03 14.84
CA ALA A 94 7.09 0.52 14.28
C ALA A 94 7.25 -0.90 13.74
N GLY A 95 6.16 -1.59 13.40
CA GLY A 95 6.18 -2.91 12.79
C GLY A 95 6.19 -2.89 11.25
N PRO A 96 6.37 -4.05 10.58
CA PRO A 96 6.43 -4.13 9.12
C PRO A 96 5.14 -3.64 8.43
N GLU A 97 4.00 -3.63 9.13
CA GLU A 97 2.73 -3.07 8.66
C GLU A 97 2.77 -1.56 8.40
N SER A 98 3.80 -0.86 8.86
CA SER A 98 3.94 0.58 8.72
C SER A 98 4.79 1.00 7.51
N ILE A 99 5.26 0.06 6.69
CA ILE A 99 6.05 0.34 5.49
C ILE A 99 5.46 -0.35 4.26
N ALA A 100 5.67 0.26 3.10
CA ALA A 100 5.34 -0.34 1.82
C ALA A 100 6.49 -0.13 0.82
N GLU A 101 6.80 -1.18 0.09
CA GLU A 101 7.64 -1.09 -1.11
C GLU A 101 6.79 -0.50 -2.24
N VAL A 102 7.32 0.49 -2.95
CA VAL A 102 6.57 1.18 -4.00
C VAL A 102 7.38 1.21 -5.29
N THR A 103 6.82 0.61 -6.34
CA THR A 103 7.35 0.66 -7.70
C THR A 103 6.46 1.54 -8.57
N PHE A 104 7.02 2.63 -9.09
CA PHE A 104 6.28 3.56 -9.93
C PHE A 104 6.14 3.06 -11.36
N LYS A 105 5.01 3.39 -12.00
CA LYS A 105 4.77 3.11 -13.42
C LYS A 105 5.77 3.84 -14.34
N THR A 106 6.22 5.01 -13.91
CA THR A 106 7.23 5.84 -14.58
C THR A 106 8.18 6.38 -13.53
N LYS A 107 9.47 6.57 -13.86
CA LYS A 107 10.45 7.11 -12.92
C LYS A 107 9.91 8.41 -12.28
N PRO A 108 9.75 8.46 -10.94
CA PRO A 108 9.26 9.65 -10.28
C PRO A 108 10.34 10.74 -10.28
N ARG A 109 9.98 11.94 -9.84
CA ARG A 109 11.00 12.91 -9.43
C ARG A 109 11.80 12.37 -8.24
N LYS A 110 12.96 12.97 -7.98
CA LYS A 110 13.67 12.72 -6.72
C LYS A 110 12.84 13.23 -5.54
N PHE A 111 12.90 12.49 -4.45
CA PHE A 111 12.27 12.84 -3.18
C PHE A 111 13.35 13.20 -2.17
N GLU A 112 13.04 14.14 -1.29
CA GLU A 112 13.89 14.46 -0.14
C GLU A 112 13.59 13.48 1.01
N ALA A 113 14.58 13.18 1.85
CA ALA A 113 14.36 12.34 3.02
C ALA A 113 13.22 12.88 3.90
N ASP A 114 12.33 12.00 4.37
CA ASP A 114 11.11 12.38 5.12
C ASP A 114 10.14 13.29 4.35
N GLU A 115 10.24 13.34 3.03
CA GLU A 115 9.23 14.03 2.23
C GLU A 115 7.90 13.28 2.30
N PHE A 116 6.83 13.99 2.69
CA PHE A 116 5.48 13.44 2.76
C PHE A 116 4.84 13.42 1.37
N ILE A 117 4.51 12.22 0.89
CA ILE A 117 3.94 11.99 -0.43
C ILE A 117 2.69 11.12 -0.33
N ARG A 118 1.80 11.30 -1.31
CA ARG A 118 0.62 10.46 -1.52
C ARG A 118 0.76 9.71 -2.84
N ILE A 119 0.54 8.41 -2.80
CA ILE A 119 0.62 7.54 -3.97
C ILE A 119 -0.63 6.70 -4.12
N LYS A 120 -0.92 6.33 -5.36
CA LYS A 120 -1.97 5.39 -5.72
C LYS A 120 -1.40 4.32 -6.64
N GLY A 121 -1.73 3.06 -6.41
CA GLY A 121 -1.25 1.94 -7.24
C GLY A 121 -1.89 0.61 -6.86
N LYS A 122 -1.43 -0.49 -7.44
CA LYS A 122 -2.00 -1.82 -7.23
C LYS A 122 -1.33 -2.56 -6.08
N LEU A 123 -2.13 -3.13 -5.18
CA LEU A 123 -1.61 -3.92 -4.06
C LEU A 123 -1.09 -5.28 -4.53
N LYS A 124 0.13 -5.63 -4.11
CA LYS A 124 0.69 -6.97 -4.11
C LYS A 124 1.13 -7.31 -2.68
N LEU A 125 0.96 -8.57 -2.29
CA LEU A 125 1.37 -9.09 -0.99
C LEU A 125 2.50 -10.09 -1.19
N ASN A 126 3.45 -10.11 -0.26
CA ASN A 126 4.61 -10.99 -0.25
C ASN A 126 4.79 -11.61 1.15
N ASP A 127 4.66 -12.93 1.24
CA ASP A 127 4.77 -13.70 2.48
C ASP A 127 6.01 -14.61 2.56
N SER A 128 6.87 -14.60 1.53
CA SER A 128 7.95 -15.58 1.42
C SER A 128 9.29 -15.03 0.96
N ASP A 129 9.29 -13.97 0.15
CA ASP A 129 10.51 -13.41 -0.42
C ASP A 129 11.14 -12.42 0.56
N LEU A 130 12.35 -12.74 1.04
CA LEU A 130 13.06 -11.93 2.04
C LEU A 130 13.75 -10.71 1.42
N GLU A 131 13.88 -10.65 0.10
CA GLU A 131 14.50 -9.51 -0.61
C GLU A 131 13.50 -8.37 -0.87
N HIS A 132 12.21 -8.60 -0.56
CA HIS A 132 11.11 -7.67 -0.83
C HIS A 132 10.27 -7.39 0.42
N GLY A 133 9.64 -6.20 0.46
CA GLY A 133 8.70 -5.85 1.53
C GLY A 133 7.44 -6.73 1.51
N ASN A 134 6.71 -6.79 2.64
CA ASN A 134 5.50 -7.61 2.73
C ASN A 134 4.28 -6.99 2.02
N PHE A 135 4.23 -5.65 1.98
CA PHE A 135 3.22 -4.87 1.28
C PHE A 135 3.90 -4.13 0.13
N ILE A 136 3.46 -4.39 -1.09
CA ILE A 136 4.06 -3.84 -2.30
C ILE A 136 2.98 -3.11 -3.08
N VAL A 137 3.28 -1.88 -3.51
CA VAL A 137 2.42 -1.09 -4.38
C VAL A 137 3.08 -0.96 -5.74
N THR A 138 2.50 -1.62 -6.73
CA THR A 138 2.99 -1.63 -8.12
C THR A 138 2.22 -0.64 -8.98
N GLU A 139 2.79 -0.28 -10.13
CA GLU A 139 2.21 0.69 -11.07
C GLU A 139 1.85 2.03 -10.40
N ALA A 140 2.61 2.41 -9.37
CA ALA A 140 2.28 3.55 -8.55
C ALA A 140 2.40 4.87 -9.33
N VAL A 141 1.54 5.82 -8.97
CA VAL A 141 1.56 7.21 -9.43
C VAL A 141 1.45 8.15 -8.23
N LEU A 142 2.10 9.30 -8.33
CA LEU A 142 1.91 10.38 -7.35
C LEU A 142 0.52 10.99 -7.52
N VAL A 143 -0.14 11.25 -6.40
CA VAL A 143 -1.42 11.98 -6.35
C VAL A 143 -1.24 13.25 -5.53
N LYS A 144 -2.09 14.24 -5.79
CA LYS A 144 -2.04 15.57 -5.16
C LYS A 144 -2.82 15.62 -3.85
#